data_AF-A0A937T611-F1
#
_entry.id   AF-A0A937T611-F1
#
_cell.length_a   1.000
_cell.length_b   1.000
_cell.length_c   1.000
_cell.angle_alpha   90.00
_cell.angle_beta   90.00
_cell.angle_gamma   90.00
#
_symmetry.space_group_name_H-M   'P 1'
#
loop_
_entity.id
_entity.type
_entity.pdbx_description
1 polymer ?
#
loop_
_entity_poly.entity_id
_entity_poly.type
_entity_poly.pdbx_seq_one_letter_code
_entity_poly.pdbx_strand_id
1 'polypeptide(L)'
;MPVGIIDRGRGPEIEGTRITVYDIWDYAKDNWHRDAIAATLRLSSSQVSAALEYIEDHKDKVLSEYEGILERERRGNPSGLQAKLDSIHERWQAKLAERSPQYVVKTDDQNPG
;
A
#
# COMPACT_ATOMS: atom_id res chain seq x y z
N MET A 1 -16.52 6.74 -21.64
CA MET A 1 -17.04 5.64 -20.79
C MET A 1 -17.02 6.14 -19.34
N PRO A 2 -18.08 5.90 -18.54
CA PRO A 2 -18.01 6.21 -17.12
C PRO A 2 -16.89 5.40 -16.46
N VAL A 3 -16.20 6.00 -15.49
CA VAL A 3 -15.17 5.30 -14.72
C VAL A 3 -15.89 4.42 -13.69
N GLY A 4 -15.70 3.10 -13.76
CA GLY A 4 -16.27 2.17 -12.79
C GLY A 4 -15.48 2.15 -11.48
N ILE A 5 -16.19 2.02 -10.36
CA ILE A 5 -15.63 1.59 -9.07
C ILE A 5 -16.12 0.18 -8.81
N ILE A 6 -15.19 -0.76 -8.62
CA ILE A 6 -15.48 -2.20 -8.44
C ILE A 6 -14.80 -2.70 -7.16
N ASP A 7 -15.22 -3.84 -6.63
CA ASP A 7 -14.55 -4.47 -5.49
C ASP A 7 -14.06 -5.87 -5.88
N ARG A 8 -12.77 -6.12 -5.69
CA ARG A 8 -12.11 -7.41 -5.96
C ARG A 8 -11.63 -8.12 -4.69
N GLY A 9 -12.16 -7.74 -3.52
CA GLY A 9 -11.84 -8.33 -2.21
C GLY A 9 -10.81 -7.57 -1.38
N ARG A 10 -10.41 -6.37 -1.83
CA ARG A 10 -9.50 -5.47 -1.10
C ARG A 10 -10.12 -4.09 -0.83
N GLY A 11 -11.42 -3.96 -1.13
CA GLY A 11 -12.18 -2.72 -1.07
C GLY A 11 -12.41 -2.09 -2.45
N PRO A 12 -13.22 -1.02 -2.49
CA PRO A 12 -13.59 -0.35 -3.73
C PRO A 12 -12.36 0.24 -4.44
N GLU A 13 -12.20 -0.08 -5.71
CA GLU A 13 -11.07 0.32 -6.55
C GLU A 13 -11.52 0.84 -7.90
N ILE A 14 -10.72 1.77 -8.45
CA ILE A 14 -10.95 2.33 -9.77
C ILE A 14 -10.71 1.24 -10.81
N GLU A 15 -11.73 0.95 -11.61
CA GLU A 15 -11.69 -0.08 -12.64
C GLU A 15 -10.49 0.11 -13.59
N GLY A 16 -9.84 -1.00 -13.92
CA GLY A 16 -8.62 -1.00 -14.73
C GLY A 16 -7.35 -0.63 -13.96
N THR A 17 -7.43 -0.33 -12.66
CA THR A 17 -6.27 -0.01 -11.84
C THR A 17 -6.19 -0.90 -10.60
N ARG A 18 -5.09 -0.74 -9.85
CA ARG A 18 -4.98 -1.25 -8.48
C ARG A 18 -5.16 -0.16 -7.40
N ILE A 19 -5.67 1.02 -7.75
CA ILE A 19 -5.85 2.13 -6.82
C ILE A 19 -7.24 2.06 -6.19
N THR A 20 -7.27 1.97 -4.86
CA THR A 20 -8.50 1.95 -4.05
C THR A 20 -9.01 3.35 -3.78
N VAL A 21 -10.28 3.48 -3.39
CA VAL A 21 -10.83 4.75 -2.90
C VAL A 21 -10.15 5.21 -1.61
N TYR A 22 -9.58 4.29 -0.83
CA TYR A 22 -8.78 4.62 0.35
C TYR A 22 -7.47 5.31 -0.01
N ASP A 23 -6.80 4.86 -1.09
CA ASP A 23 -5.59 5.53 -1.59
C ASP A 23 -5.90 6.97 -2.02
N ILE A 24 -7.09 7.23 -2.59
CA ILE A 24 -7.54 8.57 -2.97
C ILE A 24 -7.85 9.41 -1.73
N TRP A 25 -8.58 8.83 -0.77
CA TRP A 25 -8.94 9.48 0.49
C TRP A 25 -7.71 9.90 1.29
N ASP A 26 -6.63 9.12 1.25
CA ASP A 26 -5.38 9.41 1.97
C ASP A 26 -4.78 10.76 1.59
N TYR A 27 -4.90 11.18 0.32
CA TYR A 27 -4.51 12.53 -0.12
C TYR A 27 -5.63 13.56 0.08
N ALA A 28 -6.88 13.17 -0.19
CA ALA A 28 -8.01 14.09 -0.14
C ALA A 28 -8.26 14.63 1.28
N LYS A 29 -8.07 13.80 2.31
CA LYS A 29 -8.19 14.21 3.72
C LYS A 29 -7.19 15.32 4.11
N ASP A 30 -6.05 15.36 3.42
CA ASP A 30 -5.00 16.39 3.58
C ASP A 30 -5.21 17.57 2.61
N ASN A 31 -6.43 17.68 2.06
CA ASN A 31 -6.88 18.78 1.20
C ASN A 31 -6.05 18.94 -0.09
N TRP A 32 -5.50 17.83 -0.61
CA TRP A 32 -4.83 17.82 -1.91
C TRP A 32 -5.82 18.10 -3.04
N HIS A 33 -5.40 18.92 -4.00
CA HIS A 33 -6.21 19.18 -5.19
C HIS A 33 -6.30 17.93 -6.08
N ARG A 34 -7.47 17.69 -6.69
CA ARG A 34 -7.75 16.54 -7.57
C ARG A 34 -6.63 16.27 -8.58
N ASP A 35 -6.15 17.31 -9.25
CA ASP A 35 -5.15 17.15 -10.31
C ASP A 35 -3.75 16.81 -9.77
N ALA A 36 -3.43 17.20 -8.52
CA ALA A 36 -2.21 16.78 -7.84
C ALA A 36 -2.28 15.29 -7.47
N ILE A 37 -3.43 14.82 -6.99
CA ILE A 37 -3.69 13.39 -6.73
C ILE A 37 -3.57 12.59 -8.03
N ALA A 38 -4.19 13.08 -9.11
CA ALA A 38 -4.14 12.46 -10.43
C ALA A 38 -2.70 12.31 -10.94
N ALA A 39 -1.91 13.38 -10.86
CA ALA A 39 -0.51 13.34 -11.26
C ALA A 39 0.32 12.36 -10.41
N THR A 40 0.13 12.38 -9.07
CA THR A 40 0.87 11.54 -8.12
C THR A 40 0.58 10.05 -8.33
N LEU A 41 -0.69 9.70 -8.53
CA LEU A 41 -1.13 8.31 -8.69
C LEU A 41 -1.17 7.85 -10.15
N ARG A 42 -0.74 8.71 -11.09
CA ARG A 42 -0.78 8.46 -12.56
C ARG A 42 -2.18 8.08 -13.05
N LEU A 43 -3.18 8.77 -12.53
CA LEU A 43 -4.59 8.64 -12.92
C LEU A 43 -5.01 9.79 -13.83
N SER A 44 -6.10 9.59 -14.56
CA SER A 44 -6.81 10.71 -15.19
C SER A 44 -7.60 11.51 -14.14
N SER A 45 -7.80 12.81 -14.37
CA SER A 45 -8.65 13.64 -13.51
C SER A 45 -10.08 13.08 -13.39
N SER A 46 -10.62 12.46 -14.44
CA SER A 46 -11.92 11.78 -14.40
C SER A 46 -11.95 10.58 -13.45
N GLN A 47 -10.85 9.82 -13.36
CA GLN A 47 -10.77 8.70 -12.42
C GLN A 47 -10.73 9.17 -10.97
N VAL A 48 -9.98 10.24 -10.69
CA VAL A 48 -9.95 10.83 -9.35
C VAL A 48 -11.31 11.43 -9.00
N SER A 49 -11.96 12.15 -9.92
CA SER A 49 -13.30 12.68 -9.71
C SER A 49 -14.32 11.58 -9.40
N ALA A 50 -14.33 10.48 -10.15
CA ALA A 50 -15.25 9.36 -9.88
C ALA A 50 -14.99 8.70 -8.52
N ALA A 51 -13.73 8.58 -8.10
CA ALA A 51 -13.41 8.06 -6.78
C ALA A 51 -13.84 9.02 -5.66
N LEU A 52 -13.65 10.34 -5.82
CA LEU A 52 -14.11 11.33 -4.85
C LEU A 52 -15.64 11.36 -4.72
N GLU A 53 -16.36 11.25 -5.84
CA GLU A 53 -17.82 11.14 -5.85
C GLU A 53 -18.29 9.88 -5.12
N TYR A 54 -17.66 8.72 -5.41
CA TYR A 54 -17.95 7.48 -4.70
C TYR A 54 -17.69 7.59 -3.18
N ILE A 55 -16.61 8.25 -2.78
CA ILE A 55 -16.29 8.48 -1.35
C ILE A 55 -17.38 9.31 -0.69
N GLU A 56 -17.86 10.37 -1.33
CA GLU A 56 -18.92 11.20 -0.75
C GLU A 56 -20.25 10.45 -0.64
N ASP A 57 -20.62 9.68 -1.66
CA ASP A 57 -21.84 8.86 -1.66
C ASP A 57 -21.81 7.72 -0.62
N HIS A 58 -20.62 7.27 -0.20
CA HIS A 58 -20.42 6.14 0.71
C HIS A 58 -19.59 6.51 1.96
N LYS A 59 -19.62 7.79 2.33
CA LYS A 59 -18.69 8.39 3.29
C LYS A 59 -18.53 7.61 4.59
N ASP A 60 -19.63 7.30 5.26
CA ASP A 60 -19.59 6.61 6.56
C ASP A 60 -18.90 5.26 6.48
N LYS A 61 -19.20 4.48 5.43
CA LYS A 61 -18.59 3.16 5.21
C LYS A 61 -17.10 3.30 4.89
N VAL A 62 -16.75 4.20 3.97
CA VAL A 62 -15.36 4.40 3.54
C VAL A 62 -14.50 4.87 4.70
N LEU A 63 -14.96 5.84 5.48
CA LEU A 63 -14.21 6.36 6.62
C LEU A 63 -14.03 5.31 7.72
N SER A 64 -15.08 4.54 8.03
CA SER A 64 -14.98 3.46 9.02
C SER A 64 -13.99 2.37 8.61
N GLU A 65 -14.03 1.93 7.35
CA GLU A 65 -13.08 0.92 6.83
C GLU A 65 -11.66 1.47 6.77
N TYR A 66 -11.50 2.74 6.39
CA TYR A 66 -10.23 3.44 6.35
C TYR A 66 -9.57 3.55 7.74
N GLU A 67 -10.33 3.94 8.77
CA GLU A 67 -9.85 3.93 10.16
C GLU A 67 -9.40 2.53 10.60
N GLY A 68 -10.13 1.49 10.20
CA GLY A 68 -9.76 0.09 10.46
C GLY A 68 -8.45 -0.32 9.78
N ILE A 69 -8.17 0.19 8.59
CA ILE A 69 -6.89 0.00 7.88
C ILE A 69 -5.75 0.66 8.66
N LEU A 70 -5.92 1.93 9.06
CA LEU A 70 -4.91 2.67 9.82
C LEU A 70 -4.60 2.02 11.18
N GLU A 71 -5.62 1.53 11.87
CA GLU A 71 -5.43 0.84 13.15
C GLU A 71 -4.70 -0.50 12.97
N ARG A 72 -4.98 -1.24 11.89
CA ARG A 72 -4.24 -2.46 11.57
C ARG A 72 -2.76 -2.15 11.29
N GLU A 73 -2.47 -1.08 10.56
CA GLU A 73 -1.10 -0.65 10.28
C GLU A 73 -0.36 -0.25 11.57
N ARG A 74 -1.02 0.53 12.44
CA ARG A 74 -0.47 0.95 13.73
C ARG A 74 -0.19 -0.23 14.66
N ARG A 75 -1.11 -1.20 14.71
CA ARG A 75 -0.94 -2.43 15.51
C ARG A 75 0.20 -3.31 14.97
N GLY A 76 0.46 -3.27 13.67
CA GLY A 76 1.42 -4.14 13.01
C GLY A 76 0.96 -5.60 12.98
N ASN A 77 1.89 -6.50 12.66
CA ASN A 77 1.59 -7.92 12.57
C ASN A 77 1.40 -8.54 13.96
N PRO A 78 0.36 -9.37 14.18
CA PRO A 78 0.22 -10.11 15.43
C PRO A 78 1.40 -11.08 15.60
N SER A 79 1.79 -11.35 16.86
CA SER A 79 3.00 -12.12 17.21
C SER A 79 3.10 -13.48 16.50
N GLY A 80 1.98 -14.21 16.38
CA GLY A 80 1.95 -15.50 15.67
C GLY A 80 2.20 -15.39 14.16
N LEU A 81 1.76 -14.29 13.52
CA LEU A 81 2.05 -14.03 12.11
C LEU A 81 3.51 -13.58 11.95
N GLN A 82 4.00 -12.74 12.86
CA GLN A 82 5.38 -12.27 12.82
C GLN A 82 6.37 -13.44 12.95
N ALA A 83 6.18 -14.34 13.93
CA ALA A 83 7.01 -15.53 14.08
C ALA A 83 7.01 -16.41 12.82
N LYS A 84 5.87 -16.52 12.13
CA LYS A 84 5.79 -17.26 10.87
C LYS A 84 6.59 -16.56 9.75
N LEU A 85 6.51 -15.24 9.64
CA LEU A 85 7.31 -14.47 8.68
C LEU A 85 8.80 -14.62 8.96
N ASP A 86 9.21 -14.54 10.22
CA ASP A 86 10.60 -14.69 10.65
C ASP A 86 11.12 -16.08 10.27
N SER A 87 10.35 -17.15 10.54
CA SER A 87 10.72 -18.52 10.16
C SER A 87 10.85 -18.72 8.64
N ILE A 88 10.02 -18.02 7.84
CA ILE A 88 10.12 -18.05 6.39
C ILE A 88 11.40 -17.30 5.95
N HIS A 89 11.67 -16.14 6.56
CA HIS A 89 12.86 -15.35 6.29
C HIS A 89 14.15 -16.14 6.58
N GLU A 90 14.23 -16.78 7.75
CA GLU A 90 15.37 -17.63 8.15
C GLU A 90 15.62 -18.76 7.15
N ARG A 91 14.56 -19.45 6.70
CA ARG A 91 14.69 -20.52 5.70
C ARG A 91 15.21 -20.01 4.36
N TRP A 92 14.79 -18.83 3.93
CA TRP A 92 15.29 -18.20 2.71
C TRP A 92 16.75 -17.77 2.85
N GLN A 93 17.12 -17.18 3.99
CA GLN A 93 18.50 -16.81 4.29
C GLN A 93 19.43 -18.03 4.29
N ALA A 94 19.02 -19.14 4.93
CA ALA A 94 19.78 -20.38 4.93
C ALA A 94 19.99 -20.93 3.51
N LYS A 95 18.92 -20.95 2.69
CA LYS A 95 19.02 -21.38 1.27
C LYS A 95 19.92 -20.47 0.43
N LEU A 96 19.96 -19.16 0.70
CA LEU A 96 20.85 -18.23 0.00
C LEU A 96 22.32 -18.45 0.41
N ALA A 97 22.58 -18.70 1.70
CA ALA A 97 23.91 -18.99 2.21
C ALA A 97 24.46 -20.31 1.62
N GLU A 98 23.63 -21.35 1.53
CA GLU A 98 23.99 -22.63 0.91
C GLU A 98 24.28 -22.51 -0.61
N ARG A 99 23.61 -21.58 -1.30
CA ARG A 99 23.80 -21.34 -2.74
C ARG A 99 25.01 -20.45 -3.07
N SER A 100 25.71 -19.92 -2.07
CA SER A 100 26.78 -18.95 -2.27
C SER A 100 28.17 -19.47 -1.88
N PRO A 101 28.85 -20.33 -2.67
CA PRO A 101 30.29 -20.35 -2.63
C PRO A 101 30.79 -19.11 -3.40
N GLN A 102 30.93 -17.96 -2.69
CA GLN A 102 31.37 -16.61 -3.15
C GLN A 102 30.26 -15.54 -3.27
N TYR A 103 29.89 -14.95 -2.13
CA TYR A 103 29.63 -13.51 -2.08
C TYR A 103 30.09 -12.98 -0.73
N VAL A 104 31.40 -12.70 -0.63
CA VAL A 104 31.95 -11.94 0.49
C VAL A 104 31.51 -10.50 0.26
N VAL A 105 30.43 -10.06 0.92
CA VAL A 105 30.19 -8.64 1.12
C VAL A 105 31.30 -8.16 2.05
N LYS A 106 32.31 -7.49 1.48
CA LYS A 106 33.15 -6.60 2.27
C LYS A 106 32.27 -5.46 2.75
N THR A 107 31.97 -5.45 4.05
CA THR A 107 31.56 -4.23 4.73
C THR A 107 32.79 -3.35 4.82
N ASP A 108 32.98 -2.47 3.84
CA ASP A 108 33.86 -1.31 3.99
C ASP A 108 33.19 -0.37 5.00
N ASP A 109 33.47 -0.62 6.27
CA ASP A 109 33.26 0.36 7.33
C ASP A 109 34.48 0.35 8.25
N GLN A 110 35.59 0.84 7.72
CA GLN A 110 36.72 1.38 8.49
C GLN A 110 37.36 2.49 7.63
N ASN A 111 36.91 3.74 7.83
CA ASN A 111 37.72 4.91 7.52
C ASN A 111 38.43 5.38 8.79
N PRO A 112 39.76 5.22 8.89
CA PRO A 112 40.57 6.10 9.71
C PRO A 112 41.60 6.81 8.82
N GLY A 113 41.44 8.13 8.64
CA GLY A 113 42.47 9.03 8.11
C GLY A 113 42.00 9.93 6.99
#